data_AF-A0AAD4Z7Y3-F1
#
_entry.id   AF-A0AAD4Z7Y3-F1
#
_cell.length_a   1.000
_cell.length_b   1.000
_cell.length_c   1.000
_cell.angle_alpha   90.00
_cell.angle_beta   90.00
_cell.angle_gamma   90.00
#
_symmetry.space_group_name_H-M   'P 1'
#
loop_
_entity.id
_entity.type
_entity.pdbx_description
1 polymer ?
#
loop_
_entity_poly.entity_id
_entity_poly.type
_entity_poly.pdbx_seq_one_letter_code
_entity_poly.pdbx_strand_id
1 'polypeptide(L)'
;MLREYDDDQKKVINYFRLRGRVPLQSQAWNVDRWIKLVTKHFVKELHLRFSYVAGVPRYRFPPASFDVGSLVVLSLSHCVLDQALVQEGRRFCCLKELSFSYVDLNELVTDLLSRCPSLVTLEFYRCENTQHTQLGDLTKPIKTVNIEF
;
A
#
# COMPACT_ATOMS: atom_id res chain seq x y z
N MET A 1 5.21 -38.33 -16.76
CA MET A 1 4.15 -37.88 -15.84
C MET A 1 4.80 -37.64 -14.48
N LEU A 2 5.33 -36.43 -14.27
CA LEU A 2 5.79 -36.00 -12.95
C LEU A 2 4.66 -35.15 -12.38
N ARG A 3 4.05 -35.62 -11.28
CA ARG A 3 3.11 -34.82 -10.50
C ARG A 3 3.96 -33.77 -9.78
N GLU A 4 3.91 -32.53 -10.24
CA GLU A 4 4.34 -31.40 -9.42
C GLU A 4 3.35 -31.31 -8.24
N TYR A 5 3.82 -31.73 -7.07
CA TYR A 5 3.20 -31.38 -5.80
C TYR A 5 3.42 -29.88 -5.60
N ASP A 6 2.43 -29.07 -5.94
CA ASP A 6 2.38 -27.68 -5.48
C ASP A 6 1.28 -27.56 -4.42
N ASP A 7 1.62 -27.97 -3.20
CA ASP A 7 0.83 -27.66 -2.00
C ASP A 7 1.07 -26.20 -1.61
N ASP A 8 0.74 -25.28 -2.51
CA ASP A 8 0.88 -23.84 -2.28
C ASP A 8 -0.37 -23.32 -1.54
N GLN A 9 -0.71 -23.95 -0.41
CA GLN A 9 -1.78 -23.45 0.46
C GLN A 9 -1.43 -22.04 0.92
N LYS A 10 -2.20 -21.06 0.44
CA LYS A 10 -2.08 -19.66 0.86
C LYS A 10 -2.26 -19.58 2.38
N LYS A 11 -1.19 -19.26 3.09
CA LYS A 11 -1.21 -19.00 4.53
C LYS A 11 -1.84 -17.63 4.82
N VAL A 12 -2.31 -17.45 6.06
CA VAL A 12 -2.71 -16.14 6.56
C VAL A 12 -1.50 -15.50 7.24
N ILE A 13 -1.15 -14.29 6.79
CA ILE A 13 -0.11 -13.47 7.42
C ILE A 13 -0.81 -12.32 8.10
N ASN A 14 -0.93 -12.39 9.42
CA ASN A 14 -1.62 -11.34 10.19
C ASN A 14 -0.89 -10.00 10.09
N TYR A 15 0.45 -10.03 10.12
CA TYR A 15 1.26 -8.84 10.19
C TYR A 15 2.54 -9.01 9.39
N PHE A 16 2.76 -8.10 8.43
CA PHE A 16 4.04 -7.99 7.75
C PHE A 16 4.55 -6.55 7.83
N ARG A 17 5.80 -6.41 8.27
CA ARG A 17 6.46 -5.13 8.39
C ARG A 17 7.85 -5.16 7.81
N LEU A 18 8.10 -4.26 6.88
CA LEU A 18 9.42 -3.97 6.36
C LEU A 18 9.81 -2.55 6.76
N ARG A 19 10.99 -2.40 7.38
CA ARG A 19 11.57 -1.10 7.72
C ARG A 19 13.02 -1.03 7.27
N GLY A 20 13.46 0.16 6.88
CA GLY A 20 14.88 0.38 6.59
C GLY A 20 15.13 1.59 5.70
N ARG A 21 16.34 1.66 5.16
CA ARG A 21 16.67 2.58 4.07
C ARG A 21 16.49 1.81 2.76
N VAL A 22 15.91 2.44 1.75
CA VAL A 22 16.02 1.96 0.36
C VAL A 22 17.08 2.84 -0.27
N PRO A 23 18.38 2.49 -0.14
CA PRO A 23 19.46 3.44 -0.39
C PRO A 23 19.62 3.78 -1.87
N LEU A 24 19.07 2.98 -2.79
CA LEU A 24 19.15 3.19 -4.24
C LEU A 24 17.97 2.50 -4.95
N GLN A 25 17.52 3.06 -6.08
CA GLN A 25 16.50 2.42 -6.94
C GLN A 25 16.97 1.05 -7.45
N SER A 26 18.28 0.86 -7.64
CA SER A 26 18.91 -0.43 -7.96
C SER A 26 18.82 -1.48 -6.84
N GLN A 27 18.31 -1.12 -5.65
CA GLN A 27 18.01 -2.06 -4.56
C GLN A 27 16.50 -2.19 -4.29
N ALA A 28 15.65 -1.45 -5.01
CA ALA A 28 14.19 -1.59 -4.90
C ALA A 28 13.72 -3.01 -5.24
N TRP A 29 14.46 -3.74 -6.09
CA TRP A 29 14.15 -5.13 -6.42
C TRP A 29 14.15 -6.07 -5.20
N ASN A 30 14.94 -5.77 -4.16
CA ASN A 30 14.92 -6.54 -2.91
C ASN A 30 13.58 -6.35 -2.18
N VAL A 31 13.12 -5.09 -2.10
CA VAL A 31 11.81 -4.76 -1.51
C VAL A 31 10.70 -5.40 -2.33
N ASP A 32 10.76 -5.29 -3.66
CA ASP A 32 9.79 -5.92 -4.56
C ASP A 32 9.75 -7.44 -4.36
N ARG A 33 10.90 -8.08 -4.19
CA ARG A 33 10.98 -9.53 -3.94
C ARG A 33 10.28 -9.90 -2.63
N TRP A 34 10.51 -9.16 -1.55
CA TRP A 34 9.82 -9.39 -0.28
C TRP A 34 8.32 -9.16 -0.38
N ILE A 35 7.89 -8.09 -1.05
CA ILE A 35 6.47 -7.80 -1.24
C ILE A 35 5.83 -8.91 -2.09
N LYS A 36 6.45 -9.30 -3.21
CA LYS A 36 5.99 -10.41 -4.06
C LYS A 36 5.84 -11.71 -3.29
N LEU A 37 6.81 -12.04 -2.43
CA LEU A 37 6.77 -13.25 -1.60
C LEU A 37 5.62 -13.19 -0.60
N VAL A 38 5.46 -12.09 0.12
CA VAL A 38 4.42 -11.98 1.15
C VAL A 38 3.02 -11.94 0.54
N THR A 39 2.85 -11.31 -0.63
CA THR A 39 1.55 -11.18 -1.30
C THR A 39 1.11 -12.41 -2.07
N LYS A 40 1.92 -13.47 -2.10
CA LYS A 40 1.42 -14.81 -2.44
C LYS A 40 0.45 -15.35 -1.38
N HIS A 41 0.51 -14.82 -0.16
CA HIS A 41 -0.30 -15.22 0.97
C HIS A 41 -1.38 -14.18 1.30
N PHE A 42 -2.32 -14.53 2.19
CA PHE A 42 -3.37 -13.63 2.65
C PHE A 42 -2.83 -12.69 3.75
N VAL A 43 -2.25 -11.57 3.34
CA VAL A 43 -1.76 -10.54 4.26
C VAL A 43 -2.92 -9.71 4.82
N LYS A 44 -2.98 -9.55 6.13
CA LYS A 44 -3.96 -8.69 6.82
C LYS A 44 -3.42 -7.29 7.06
N GLU A 45 -2.18 -7.15 7.53
CA GLU A 45 -1.58 -5.86 7.80
C GLU A 45 -0.24 -5.73 7.09
N LEU A 46 -0.07 -4.67 6.30
CA LEU A 46 1.14 -4.37 5.56
C LEU A 46 1.69 -3.01 5.99
N HIS A 47 2.88 -3.02 6.58
CA HIS A 47 3.58 -1.82 7.00
C HIS A 47 4.93 -1.69 6.29
N LEU A 48 5.07 -0.71 5.40
CA LEU A 48 6.33 -0.36 4.76
C LEU A 48 6.79 1.00 5.31
N ARG A 49 7.88 1.03 6.09
CA ARG A 49 8.41 2.29 6.63
C ARG A 49 9.85 2.49 6.24
N PHE A 50 10.06 3.34 5.24
CA PHE A 50 11.40 3.67 4.79
C PHE A 50 11.88 5.01 5.37
N SER A 51 13.18 5.22 5.45
CA SER A 51 13.75 6.50 5.87
C SER A 51 14.02 7.39 4.66
N TYR A 52 13.83 8.71 4.83
CA TYR A 52 14.30 9.71 3.87
C TYR A 52 15.83 9.64 3.71
N VAL A 53 16.29 9.69 2.47
CA VAL A 53 17.71 9.82 2.13
C VAL A 53 17.80 10.90 1.04
N ALA A 54 18.55 11.97 1.31
CA ALA A 54 18.71 13.07 0.37
C ALA A 54 19.33 12.60 -0.95
N GLY A 55 18.76 13.04 -2.07
CA GLY A 55 19.21 12.66 -3.41
C GLY A 55 18.82 11.24 -3.87
N VAL A 56 18.07 10.48 -3.06
CA VAL A 56 17.61 9.13 -3.41
C VAL A 56 16.11 9.14 -3.70
N PRO A 57 15.66 8.60 -4.85
CA PRO A 57 14.24 8.45 -5.14
C PRO A 57 13.52 7.58 -4.11
N ARG A 58 12.30 7.96 -3.73
CA ARG A 58 11.43 7.16 -2.86
C ARG A 58 11.02 5.87 -3.55
N TYR A 59 10.77 4.83 -2.76
CA TYR A 59 10.27 3.55 -3.26
C TYR A 59 8.86 3.70 -3.85
N ARG A 60 8.63 3.14 -5.05
CA ARG A 60 7.32 3.14 -5.72
C ARG A 60 6.53 1.90 -5.30
N PHE A 61 5.32 2.10 -4.78
CA PHE A 61 4.45 1.04 -4.29
C PHE A 61 3.08 1.07 -5.02
N PRO A 62 2.51 -0.08 -5.39
CA PRO A 62 2.99 -1.43 -5.19
C PRO A 62 3.90 -1.90 -6.34
N PRO A 63 4.67 -2.97 -6.17
CA PRO A 63 5.22 -3.70 -7.32
C PRO A 63 4.08 -4.31 -8.14
N ALA A 64 4.32 -4.56 -9.43
CA ALA A 64 3.28 -4.92 -10.41
C ALA A 64 2.33 -6.07 -9.99
N SER A 65 2.82 -7.07 -9.24
CA SER A 65 2.01 -8.17 -8.71
C SER A 65 1.74 -7.98 -7.21
N PHE A 66 0.56 -7.46 -6.89
CA PHE A 66 0.13 -7.17 -5.51
C PHE A 66 -1.36 -7.56 -5.37
N ASP A 67 -1.64 -8.62 -4.61
CA ASP A 67 -3.00 -9.04 -4.24
C ASP A 67 -3.41 -8.33 -2.94
N VAL A 68 -4.56 -7.67 -2.97
CA VAL A 68 -5.03 -6.75 -1.93
C VAL A 68 -6.30 -7.21 -1.22
N GLY A 69 -6.88 -8.33 -1.66
CA GLY A 69 -8.23 -8.72 -1.26
C GLY A 69 -8.40 -8.98 0.24
N SER A 70 -7.34 -9.46 0.91
CA SER A 70 -7.38 -9.77 2.35
C SER A 70 -6.92 -8.62 3.26
N LEU A 71 -6.40 -7.53 2.69
CA LEU A 71 -5.71 -6.48 3.43
C LEU A 71 -6.70 -5.66 4.26
N VAL A 72 -6.38 -5.46 5.52
CA VAL A 72 -7.16 -4.71 6.52
C VAL A 72 -6.47 -3.40 6.87
N VAL A 73 -5.13 -3.41 6.95
CA VAL A 73 -4.32 -2.22 7.23
C VAL A 73 -3.24 -2.05 6.16
N LEU A 74 -3.14 -0.86 5.59
CA LEU A 74 -2.05 -0.45 4.72
C LEU A 74 -1.39 0.80 5.30
N SER A 75 -0.13 0.64 5.71
CA SER A 75 0.66 1.72 6.29
C SER A 75 1.94 1.92 5.50
N LEU A 76 2.11 3.10 4.93
CA LEU A 76 3.26 3.44 4.07
C LEU A 76 3.97 4.66 4.62
N SER A 77 5.30 4.66 4.59
CA SER A 77 6.08 5.83 4.92
C SER A 77 7.28 6.01 3.98
N HIS A 78 7.48 7.25 3.51
CA HIS A 78 8.51 7.61 2.53
C HIS A 78 8.44 6.78 1.24
N CYS A 79 7.24 6.67 0.67
CA CYS A 79 6.95 5.96 -0.59
C CYS A 79 6.36 6.92 -1.64
N VAL A 80 6.24 6.44 -2.88
CA VAL A 80 5.46 7.04 -3.96
C VAL A 80 4.40 6.03 -4.37
N LEU A 81 3.15 6.45 -4.53
CA LEU A 81 2.09 5.58 -5.03
C LEU A 81 2.21 5.40 -6.55
N ASP A 82 2.12 4.16 -7.00
CA ASP A 82 2.16 3.79 -8.40
C ASP A 82 0.75 3.48 -8.93
N GLN A 83 0.53 3.76 -10.22
CA GLN A 83 -0.73 3.49 -10.93
C GLN A 83 -1.17 2.03 -10.80
N ALA A 84 -0.23 1.10 -10.59
CA ALA A 84 -0.51 -0.30 -10.29
C ALA A 84 -1.47 -0.49 -9.09
N LEU A 85 -1.54 0.46 -8.14
CA LEU A 85 -2.43 0.40 -6.99
C LEU A 85 -3.91 0.55 -7.37
N VAL A 86 -4.20 1.31 -8.42
CA VAL A 86 -5.56 1.70 -8.85
C VAL A 86 -5.95 1.07 -10.19
N GLN A 87 -5.26 0.01 -10.62
CA GLN A 87 -5.64 -0.73 -11.84
C GLN A 87 -7.06 -1.28 -11.78
N GLU A 88 -7.73 -1.37 -12.92
CA GLU A 88 -9.06 -1.97 -13.04
C GLU A 88 -9.10 -3.39 -12.43
N GLY A 89 -10.22 -3.72 -11.78
CA GLY A 89 -10.40 -5.00 -11.08
C GLY A 89 -9.78 -5.10 -9.68
N ARG A 90 -8.91 -4.16 -9.26
CA ARG A 90 -8.38 -4.12 -7.89
C ARG A 90 -9.30 -3.36 -6.95
N ARG A 91 -9.75 -4.03 -5.89
CA ARG A 91 -10.61 -3.45 -4.84
C ARG A 91 -10.15 -3.91 -3.46
N PHE A 92 -10.06 -2.97 -2.53
CA PHE A 92 -9.62 -3.18 -1.15
C PHE A 92 -10.82 -3.50 -0.25
N CYS A 93 -11.46 -4.64 -0.50
CA CYS A 93 -12.74 -4.99 0.13
C CYS A 93 -12.69 -5.12 1.65
N CYS A 94 -11.53 -5.45 2.22
CA CYS A 94 -11.36 -5.63 3.67
C CYS A 94 -10.63 -4.47 4.35
N LEU A 95 -10.16 -3.47 3.59
CA LEU A 95 -9.28 -2.43 4.13
C LEU A 95 -10.07 -1.46 5.00
N LYS A 96 -9.63 -1.35 6.25
CA LYS A 96 -10.23 -0.50 7.29
C LYS A 96 -9.34 0.69 7.63
N GLU A 97 -8.03 0.57 7.43
CA GLU A 97 -7.07 1.62 7.78
C GLU A 97 -6.10 1.90 6.64
N LEU A 98 -6.00 3.18 6.29
CA LEU A 98 -4.96 3.76 5.45
C LEU A 98 -4.17 4.77 6.27
N SER A 99 -2.88 4.52 6.47
CA SER A 99 -1.99 5.41 7.23
C SER A 99 -0.72 5.72 6.45
N PHE A 100 -0.64 6.91 5.87
CA PHE A 100 0.47 7.35 5.03
C PHE A 100 1.23 8.51 5.68
N SER A 101 2.56 8.41 5.65
CA SER A 101 3.45 9.41 6.23
C SER A 101 4.60 9.75 5.28
N TYR A 102 4.72 10.99 4.85
CA TYR A 102 5.70 11.42 3.84
C TYR A 102 5.57 10.64 2.52
N VAL A 103 4.34 10.35 2.11
CA VAL A 103 4.04 9.62 0.87
C VAL A 103 3.69 10.62 -0.23
N ASP A 104 4.29 10.43 -1.40
CA ASP A 104 3.81 11.06 -2.62
C ASP A 104 2.60 10.27 -3.14
N LEU A 105 1.42 10.89 -3.10
CA LEU A 105 0.16 10.24 -3.50
C LEU A 105 0.02 10.12 -5.02
N ASN A 106 0.87 10.82 -5.79
CA ASN A 106 0.88 10.80 -7.25
C ASN A 106 -0.52 11.05 -7.86
N GLU A 107 -1.32 11.89 -7.19
CA GLU A 107 -2.72 12.21 -7.55
C GLU A 107 -3.70 11.02 -7.52
N LEU A 108 -3.28 9.85 -7.01
CA LEU A 108 -4.06 8.60 -7.02
C LEU A 108 -5.06 8.47 -5.87
N VAL A 109 -5.10 9.44 -4.97
CA VAL A 109 -5.81 9.31 -3.69
C VAL A 109 -7.31 9.13 -3.85
N THR A 110 -7.95 9.89 -4.75
CA THR A 110 -9.40 9.76 -5.00
C THR A 110 -9.74 8.38 -5.56
N ASP A 111 -8.95 7.90 -6.51
CA ASP A 111 -9.09 6.56 -7.09
C ASP A 111 -8.87 5.45 -6.07
N LEU A 112 -7.86 5.61 -5.19
CA LEU A 112 -7.59 4.67 -4.11
C LEU A 112 -8.75 4.61 -3.12
N LEU A 113 -9.26 5.76 -2.67
CA LEU A 113 -10.34 5.85 -1.71
C LEU A 113 -11.64 5.25 -2.24
N SER A 114 -11.99 5.47 -3.52
CA SER A 114 -13.16 4.87 -4.15
C SER A 114 -13.14 3.33 -4.16
N ARG A 115 -11.94 2.74 -4.06
CA ARG A 115 -11.71 1.29 -4.05
C ARG A 115 -11.69 0.67 -2.65
N CYS A 116 -11.87 1.46 -1.60
CA CYS A 116 -11.80 1.02 -0.19
C CYS A 116 -13.19 1.08 0.48
N PRO A 117 -14.14 0.19 0.12
CA PRO A 117 -15.53 0.28 0.59
C PRO A 117 -15.71 0.07 2.11
N SER A 118 -14.69 -0.39 2.82
CA SER A 118 -14.73 -0.71 4.25
C SER A 118 -13.83 0.21 5.08
N LEU A 119 -13.32 1.29 4.49
CA LEU A 119 -12.40 2.21 5.15
C LEU A 119 -13.07 2.90 6.34
N VAL A 120 -12.37 2.89 7.48
CA VAL A 120 -12.84 3.47 8.75
C VAL A 120 -11.88 4.55 9.25
N THR A 121 -10.58 4.37 9.00
CA THR A 121 -9.50 5.26 9.46
C THR A 121 -8.68 5.70 8.26
N LEU A 122 -8.49 7.01 8.14
CA LEU A 122 -7.64 7.65 7.14
C LEU A 122 -6.68 8.62 7.83
N GLU A 123 -5.39 8.36 7.71
CA GLU A 123 -4.34 9.19 8.28
C GLU A 123 -3.31 9.56 7.23
N PHE A 124 -3.18 10.85 6.93
CA PHE A 124 -2.14 11.40 6.07
C PHE A 124 -1.29 12.39 6.85
N TYR A 125 0.01 12.20 6.82
CA TYR A 125 0.97 13.07 7.50
C TYR A 125 2.07 13.49 6.52
N ARG A 126 2.14 14.78 6.22
CA ARG A 126 3.10 15.40 5.29
C ARG A 126 3.15 14.69 3.93
N CYS A 127 1.98 14.33 3.41
CA CYS A 127 1.84 13.70 2.10
C CYS A 127 1.86 14.76 0.98
N GLU A 128 2.40 14.38 -0.17
CA GLU A 128 2.56 15.26 -1.34
C GLU A 128 1.57 14.91 -2.46
N ASN A 129 1.40 15.82 -3.42
CA ASN A 129 0.52 15.66 -4.59
C ASN A 129 -0.94 15.33 -4.25
N THR A 130 -1.49 16.10 -3.29
CA THR A 130 -2.86 16.01 -2.78
C THR A 130 -3.81 17.02 -3.42
N GLN A 131 -3.37 17.74 -4.45
CA GLN A 131 -4.05 18.93 -5.00
C GLN A 131 -5.43 18.63 -5.61
N HIS A 132 -5.72 17.36 -5.91
CA HIS A 132 -7.00 16.89 -6.44
C HIS A 132 -7.82 16.02 -5.46
N THR A 133 -7.45 16.00 -4.17
CA THR A 133 -8.13 15.16 -3.17
C THR A 133 -9.51 15.74 -2.83
N GLN A 134 -10.56 15.30 -3.52
CA GLN A 134 -11.94 15.56 -3.10
C GLN A 134 -12.36 14.51 -2.08
N LEU A 135 -12.07 14.75 -0.80
CA LEU A 135 -12.54 13.91 0.30
C LEU A 135 -14.08 13.93 0.45
N GLY A 136 -14.76 14.87 -0.20
CA GLY A 136 -16.22 14.99 -0.21
C GLY A 136 -16.93 13.82 -0.88
N ASP A 137 -16.26 13.06 -1.75
CA ASP A 137 -16.84 11.91 -2.48
C ASP A 137 -16.74 10.58 -1.71
N LEU A 138 -16.29 10.63 -0.45
CA LEU A 138 -16.33 9.48 0.44
C LEU A 138 -17.79 9.15 0.77
N THR A 139 -18.37 8.24 -0.01
CA THR A 139 -19.77 7.76 0.10
C THR A 139 -20.15 7.13 1.45
N LYS A 140 -19.22 7.04 2.42
CA LYS A 140 -19.42 6.46 3.75
C LYS A 140 -18.73 7.31 4.83
N PRO A 141 -19.28 7.36 6.05
CA PRO A 141 -18.66 8.08 7.15
C PRO A 141 -17.37 7.37 7.57
N ILE A 142 -16.22 7.95 7.19
CA ILE A 142 -14.94 7.63 7.81
C ILE A 142 -14.99 8.12 9.25
N LYS A 143 -14.65 7.25 10.21
CA LYS A 143 -14.75 7.57 11.65
C LYS A 143 -13.60 8.45 12.12
N THR A 144 -12.42 8.29 11.51
CA THR A 144 -11.22 9.02 11.88
C THR A 144 -10.53 9.53 10.63
N VAL A 145 -10.39 10.85 10.53
CA VAL A 145 -9.66 11.53 9.45
C VAL A 145 -8.64 12.45 10.10
N ASN A 146 -7.37 12.10 10.00
CA ASN A 146 -6.24 12.91 10.47
C ASN A 146 -5.39 13.28 9.27
N ILE A 147 -5.40 14.55 8.87
CA ILE A 147 -4.68 15.01 7.68
C ILE A 147 -3.84 16.23 8.07
N GLU A 148 -2.53 16.05 8.04
CA GLU A 148 -1.53 17.12 8.16
C GLU A 148 -0.75 17.15 6.84
N PHE A 149 -0.77 18.28 6.13
CA PHE A 149 -0.01 18.48 4.90
C PHE A 149 1.27 19.26 5.19
#